data_AF-A0A8H6Q0R9-F1
#
_entry.id   AF-A0A8H6Q0R9-F1
#
_cell.length_a   1.000
_cell.length_b   1.000
_cell.length_c   1.000
_cell.angle_alpha   90.00
_cell.angle_beta   90.00
_cell.angle_gamma   90.00
#
_symmetry.space_group_name_H-M   'P 1'
#
loop_
_entity.id
_entity.type
_entity.pdbx_description
1 polymer ?
#
loop_
_entity_poly.entity_id
_entity_poly.type
_entity_poly.pdbx_seq_one_letter_code
_entity_poly.pdbx_strand_id
1 'polypeptide(L)'
;MIRDKNTSRADFIFYSNRIIRLLVEEGLNHLPVVERSVTTPVGREYLGVKFEGKICGVSIMRAGEAMEQGLRDCCRSVRIGKILIQRDEETCKPKLFYEKLPLDIANRWVLLLDPMFATGGSATLAVEILKAKGVPEDRILFLNLIASPSGVADFAERFPKLRVVTAFIDQGLNEKKYIVPGLGDFGDRYYTMNKRLSKGKKGVKKRTVDPFSRKDEYSVKAPSTFQIRDVGKTLVNRTSGLKNANDSLKGRIFEVSLADLQNDEDHAFRKVKLRVDEVQGKNCLTNFHGLDFTTDKLRSLVRKWQSLIEANVTVKTTDDYLLRLFAIAFTKRRPNQIKKTTYARSSQIRAIRKKMIEIMQREAASCSLAQLTHKLIPEVIGREIEKATQGIYPLQNVHIRKVKLLKAPKFDLGALLNLHGESTTDDKGQKVEREFKEQVLESV
;
A
#
# COMPACT_ATOMS: atom_id res chain seq x y z
N MET A 1 28.13 -20.35 -2.04
CA MET A 1 27.15 -19.40 -2.63
C MET A 1 26.99 -18.14 -1.78
N ILE A 2 26.39 -18.16 -0.59
CA ILE A 2 26.22 -16.91 0.19
C ILE A 2 27.54 -16.19 0.55
N ARG A 3 28.67 -16.90 0.61
CA ARG A 3 30.00 -16.31 0.85
C ARG A 3 30.66 -15.72 -0.41
N ASP A 4 30.20 -16.12 -1.60
CA ASP A 4 30.80 -15.64 -2.84
C ASP A 4 30.41 -14.17 -3.07
N LYS A 5 31.43 -13.34 -3.34
CA LYS A 5 31.30 -11.90 -3.60
C LYS A 5 30.53 -11.61 -4.89
N ASN A 6 30.57 -12.52 -5.86
CA ASN A 6 29.94 -12.33 -7.17
C ASN A 6 28.48 -12.81 -7.21
N THR A 7 27.98 -13.41 -6.14
CA THR A 7 26.59 -13.86 -6.05
C THR A 7 25.62 -12.68 -6.17
N SER A 8 24.64 -12.82 -7.06
CA SER A 8 23.61 -11.80 -7.29
C SER A 8 22.78 -11.56 -6.02
N ARG A 9 22.17 -10.37 -5.89
CA ARG A 9 21.32 -10.07 -4.74
C ARG A 9 20.13 -11.03 -4.63
N ALA A 10 19.51 -11.37 -5.76
CA ALA A 10 18.36 -12.28 -5.78
C ALA A 10 18.75 -13.66 -5.25
N ASP A 11 19.87 -14.20 -5.72
CA ASP A 11 20.39 -15.48 -5.25
C ASP A 11 20.81 -15.41 -3.79
N PHE A 12 21.48 -14.34 -3.36
CA PHE A 12 21.88 -14.15 -1.97
C PHE A 12 20.69 -14.19 -1.03
N ILE A 13 19.60 -13.48 -1.35
CA ILE A 13 18.36 -13.49 -0.57
C ILE A 13 17.74 -14.89 -0.57
N PHE A 14 17.65 -15.53 -1.75
CA PHE A 14 17.06 -16.86 -1.88
C PHE A 14 17.80 -17.91 -1.03
N TYR A 15 19.13 -17.99 -1.14
CA TYR A 15 19.92 -18.95 -0.36
C TYR A 15 19.98 -18.59 1.13
N SER A 16 20.05 -17.31 1.48
CA SER A 16 20.03 -16.87 2.88
C SER A 16 18.71 -17.24 3.56
N ASN A 17 17.56 -17.02 2.90
CA ASN A 17 16.25 -17.36 3.46
C ASN A 17 16.08 -18.87 3.69
N ARG A 18 16.67 -19.71 2.82
CA ARG A 18 16.68 -21.16 3.03
C ARG A 18 17.46 -21.55 4.29
N ILE A 19 18.64 -20.96 4.50
CA ILE A 19 19.45 -21.25 5.69
C ILE A 19 18.78 -20.71 6.95
N ILE A 20 18.23 -19.49 6.90
CA ILE A 20 17.47 -18.89 8.00
C ILE A 20 16.33 -19.80 8.43
N ARG A 21 15.58 -20.37 7.49
CA ARG A 21 14.49 -21.29 7.81
C ARG A 21 14.97 -22.53 8.56
N LEU A 22 16.04 -23.17 8.07
CA LEU A 22 16.64 -24.33 8.75
C LEU A 22 17.14 -23.98 10.16
N LEU A 23 17.77 -22.80 10.30
CA LEU A 23 18.28 -22.32 11.58
C LEU A 23 17.14 -22.01 12.58
N VAL A 24 16.03 -21.44 12.10
CA VAL A 24 14.85 -21.19 12.94
C VAL A 24 14.25 -22.51 13.41
N GLU A 25 14.05 -23.48 12.51
CA GLU A 25 13.53 -24.81 12.88
C GLU A 25 14.44 -25.48 13.91
N GLU A 26 15.77 -25.40 13.73
CA GLU A 26 16.72 -25.92 14.71
C GLU A 26 16.64 -25.18 16.05
N GLY A 27 16.45 -23.86 16.02
CA GLY A 27 16.19 -23.06 17.24
C GLY A 27 14.92 -23.51 17.97
N LEU A 28 13.87 -23.92 17.24
CA LEU A 28 12.62 -24.40 17.82
C LEU A 28 12.77 -25.78 18.47
N ASN A 29 13.65 -26.65 17.96
CA ASN A 29 13.94 -27.97 18.54
C ASN A 29 14.50 -27.90 19.97
N HIS A 30 15.08 -26.76 20.36
CA HIS A 30 15.62 -26.56 21.70
C HIS A 30 14.61 -26.03 22.73
N LEU A 31 13.38 -25.75 22.30
CA LEU A 31 12.30 -25.31 23.19
C LEU A 31 11.74 -26.50 24.00
N PRO A 32 11.25 -26.26 25.23
CA PRO A 32 10.67 -27.32 26.05
C PRO A 32 9.38 -27.86 25.41
N VAL A 33 9.23 -29.17 25.44
CA VAL A 33 8.03 -29.86 24.96
C VAL A 33 7.45 -30.71 26.08
N VAL A 34 6.13 -30.89 26.03
CA VAL A 34 5.38 -31.72 26.95
C VAL A 34 4.76 -32.86 26.16
N GLU A 35 4.79 -34.06 26.73
CA GLU A 35 4.17 -35.23 26.12
C GLU A 35 2.67 -35.03 25.94
N ARG A 36 2.17 -35.46 24.78
CA ARG A 36 0.75 -35.37 24.45
C ARG A 36 0.35 -36.55 23.58
N SER A 37 -0.55 -37.38 24.12
CA SER A 37 -1.21 -38.41 23.32
C SER A 37 -2.26 -37.76 22.40
N VAL A 38 -2.29 -38.21 21.15
CA VAL A 38 -3.30 -37.83 20.16
C VAL A 38 -3.88 -39.07 19.50
N THR A 39 -5.18 -39.03 19.21
CA THR A 39 -5.82 -40.05 18.38
C THR A 39 -5.63 -39.70 16.91
N THR A 40 -4.96 -40.58 16.18
CA THR A 40 -4.75 -40.45 14.73
C THR A 40 -6.07 -40.60 13.97
N PRO A 41 -6.18 -40.13 12.71
CA PRO A 41 -7.39 -40.29 11.89
C PRO A 41 -7.82 -41.75 11.65
N VAL A 42 -6.90 -42.71 11.86
CA VAL A 42 -7.16 -44.16 11.78
C VAL A 42 -7.56 -44.78 13.14
N GLY A 43 -7.85 -43.96 14.14
CA GLY A 43 -8.32 -44.39 15.46
C GLY A 43 -7.26 -44.94 16.40
N ARG A 44 -5.96 -44.85 16.05
CA ARG A 44 -4.86 -45.30 16.92
C ARG A 44 -4.32 -44.15 17.76
N GLU A 45 -3.97 -44.44 19.01
CA GLU A 45 -3.23 -43.48 19.84
C GLU A 45 -1.78 -43.37 19.39
N TYR A 46 -1.26 -42.13 19.38
CA TYR A 46 0.13 -41.82 19.11
C TYR A 46 0.65 -40.89 20.20
N LEU A 47 1.73 -41.30 20.88
CA LEU A 47 2.41 -40.48 21.87
C LEU A 47 3.36 -39.52 21.16
N GLY A 48 2.96 -38.26 21.07
CA GLY A 48 3.75 -37.18 20.53
C GLY A 48 4.19 -36.18 21.60
N VAL A 49 4.74 -35.06 21.15
CA VAL A 49 5.12 -33.94 22.01
C VAL A 49 4.51 -32.65 21.50
N LYS A 50 4.24 -31.71 22.41
CA LYS A 50 3.71 -30.38 22.10
C LYS A 50 4.52 -29.33 22.84
N PHE A 51 4.88 -28.26 22.16
CA PHE A 51 5.45 -27.07 22.81
C PHE A 51 4.44 -26.42 23.76
N GLU A 52 4.85 -26.21 25.01
CA GLU A 52 4.08 -25.46 26.00
C GLU A 52 4.77 -24.12 26.29
N GLY A 53 4.10 -23.03 25.90
CA GLY A 53 4.61 -21.69 26.11
C GLY A 53 4.24 -20.73 24.99
N LYS A 54 4.90 -19.57 24.99
CA LYS A 54 4.71 -18.52 24.00
C LYS A 54 6.08 -18.08 23.49
N ILE A 55 6.23 -18.00 22.17
CA ILE A 55 7.47 -17.57 21.52
C ILE A 55 7.39 -16.07 21.20
N CYS A 56 8.51 -15.37 21.29
CA CYS A 56 8.73 -14.04 20.76
C CYS A 56 10.03 -14.03 19.95
N GLY A 57 9.98 -13.56 18.72
CA GLY A 57 11.20 -13.17 18.00
C GLY A 57 11.63 -11.78 18.44
N VAL A 58 12.91 -11.55 18.66
CA VAL A 58 13.46 -10.21 18.89
C VAL A 58 14.55 -9.96 17.86
N SER A 59 14.31 -9.04 16.93
CA SER A 59 15.28 -8.71 15.89
C SER A 59 16.16 -7.55 16.33
N ILE A 60 17.48 -7.73 16.19
CA ILE A 60 18.42 -6.61 16.25
C ILE A 60 18.36 -5.91 14.89
N MET A 61 17.93 -4.65 14.90
CA MET A 61 17.61 -3.91 13.68
C MET A 61 18.82 -3.75 12.74
N ARG A 62 18.49 -3.52 11.45
CA ARG A 62 19.27 -3.77 10.23
C ARG A 62 19.30 -5.23 9.83
N ALA A 63 20.27 -6.03 10.28
CA ALA A 63 20.49 -7.35 9.71
C ALA A 63 19.53 -8.43 10.26
N GLY A 64 19.15 -8.35 11.54
CA GLY A 64 18.25 -9.30 12.20
C GLY A 64 16.83 -9.31 11.63
N GLU A 65 16.39 -8.22 11.01
CA GLU A 65 15.08 -8.13 10.36
C GLU A 65 14.91 -9.14 9.21
N ALA A 66 16.02 -9.58 8.61
CA ALA A 66 15.98 -10.53 7.49
C ALA A 66 15.49 -11.91 7.93
N MET A 67 15.66 -12.21 9.21
CA MET A 67 15.27 -13.49 9.82
C MET A 67 13.81 -13.52 10.27
N GLU A 68 13.14 -12.37 10.34
CA GLU A 68 11.75 -12.27 10.81
C GLU A 68 10.78 -13.06 9.92
N GLN A 69 10.98 -13.02 8.60
CA GLN A 69 10.12 -13.75 7.68
C GLN A 69 10.26 -15.26 7.88
N GLY A 70 11.49 -15.77 8.02
CA GLY A 70 11.74 -17.18 8.30
C GLY A 70 11.07 -17.63 9.61
N LEU A 71 11.08 -16.78 10.64
CA LEU A 71 10.39 -17.06 11.90
C LEU A 71 8.86 -17.09 11.76
N ARG A 72 8.28 -16.16 11.00
CA ARG A 72 6.82 -16.12 10.75
C ARG A 72 6.34 -17.30 9.93
N ASP A 73 7.16 -17.80 9.01
CA ASP A 73 6.84 -18.95 8.17
C ASP A 73 6.82 -20.26 8.99
N CYS A 74 7.65 -20.38 10.03
CA CYS A 74 7.68 -21.56 10.92
C CYS A 74 6.64 -21.47 12.06
N CYS A 75 6.42 -20.28 12.63
CA CYS A 75 5.52 -20.06 13.76
C CYS A 75 4.38 -19.09 13.41
N ARG A 76 3.19 -19.63 13.14
CA ARG A 76 1.98 -18.83 12.91
C ARG A 76 1.65 -18.01 14.17
N SER A 77 1.51 -16.68 14.01
CA SER A 77 1.15 -15.72 15.07
C SER A 77 2.25 -15.40 16.10
N VAL A 78 3.53 -15.62 15.78
CA VAL A 78 4.66 -15.18 16.62
C VAL A 78 4.69 -13.64 16.77
N ARG A 79 4.92 -13.16 18.01
CA ARG A 79 5.14 -11.73 18.28
C ARG A 79 6.59 -11.37 17.95
N ILE A 80 6.80 -10.18 17.40
CA ILE A 80 8.14 -9.67 17.08
C ILE A 80 8.40 -8.40 17.89
N GLY A 81 9.46 -8.43 18.69
CA GLY A 81 10.08 -7.26 19.31
C GLY A 81 11.25 -6.76 18.47
N LYS A 82 11.58 -5.48 18.61
CA LYS A 82 12.69 -4.85 17.88
C LYS A 82 13.60 -4.10 18.83
N ILE A 83 14.91 -4.25 18.63
CA ILE A 83 15.93 -3.49 19.35
C ILE A 83 16.88 -2.88 18.33
N LEU A 84 17.09 -1.56 18.40
CA LEU A 84 18.08 -0.84 17.61
C LEU A 84 19.30 -0.55 18.48
N ILE A 85 20.40 -1.21 18.13
CA ILE A 85 21.71 -0.99 18.74
C ILE A 85 22.62 -0.46 17.65
N GLN A 86 23.26 0.67 17.90
CA GLN A 86 24.24 1.25 16.99
C GLN A 86 25.52 1.53 17.77
N ARG A 87 26.66 1.36 17.09
CA ARG A 87 27.96 1.74 17.65
C ARG A 87 28.08 3.25 17.60
N ASP A 88 28.45 3.82 18.74
CA ASP A 88 28.85 5.21 18.82
C ASP A 88 30.12 5.42 17.98
N GLU A 89 30.14 6.45 17.13
CA GLU A 89 31.24 6.74 16.19
C GLU A 89 32.53 7.17 16.93
N GLU A 90 32.40 7.72 18.15
CA GLU A 90 33.53 8.21 18.94
C GLU A 90 34.09 7.15 19.90
N THR A 91 33.20 6.39 20.56
CA THR A 91 33.61 5.44 21.62
C THR A 91 33.64 3.98 21.16
N CYS A 92 33.15 3.67 19.96
CA CYS A 92 33.00 2.32 19.42
C CYS A 92 32.18 1.36 20.30
N LYS A 93 31.54 1.85 21.37
CA LYS A 93 30.68 1.07 22.27
C LYS A 93 29.25 0.98 21.70
N PRO A 94 28.56 -0.15 21.90
CA PRO A 94 27.16 -0.28 21.51
C PRO A 94 26.29 0.60 22.41
N LYS A 95 25.41 1.42 21.82
CA LYS A 95 24.42 2.23 22.53
C LYS A 95 23.01 1.81 22.08
N LEU A 96 22.09 1.75 23.03
CA LEU A 96 20.67 1.51 22.76
C LEU A 96 20.03 2.80 22.21
N PHE A 97 19.43 2.72 21.04
CA PHE A 97 18.72 3.85 20.42
C PHE A 97 17.21 3.67 20.43
N TYR A 98 16.73 2.42 20.35
CA TYR A 98 15.30 2.12 20.31
C TYR A 98 15.03 0.71 20.82
N GLU A 99 13.98 0.55 21.62
CA GLU A 99 13.43 -0.75 21.99
C GLU A 99 11.91 -0.73 21.89
N LYS A 100 11.34 -1.79 21.33
CA LYS A 100 9.90 -2.07 21.37
C LYS A 100 9.67 -3.55 21.51
N LEU A 101 9.36 -3.97 22.72
CA LEU A 101 9.17 -5.36 23.13
C LEU A 101 7.72 -5.59 23.57
N PRO A 102 7.16 -6.80 23.41
CA PRO A 102 5.84 -7.12 23.98
C PRO A 102 5.81 -6.91 25.49
N LEU A 103 4.69 -6.40 26.01
CA LEU A 103 4.52 -6.18 27.45
C LEU A 103 4.66 -7.46 28.29
N ASP A 104 4.36 -8.61 27.69
CA ASP A 104 4.42 -9.93 28.33
C ASP A 104 5.74 -10.68 28.05
N ILE A 105 6.82 -10.00 27.66
CA ILE A 105 8.08 -10.64 27.22
C ILE A 105 8.75 -11.51 28.30
N ALA A 106 8.67 -11.13 29.58
CA ALA A 106 9.24 -11.89 30.69
C ALA A 106 8.70 -13.34 30.78
N ASN A 107 7.48 -13.56 30.28
CA ASN A 107 6.81 -14.86 30.30
C ASN A 107 6.96 -15.65 28.99
N ARG A 108 7.84 -15.22 28.07
CA ARG A 108 8.01 -15.82 26.74
C ARG A 108 9.40 -16.42 26.55
N TRP A 109 9.47 -17.39 25.64
CA TRP A 109 10.73 -17.85 25.05
C TRP A 109 11.16 -16.85 23.97
N VAL A 110 12.38 -16.33 24.09
CA VAL A 110 12.88 -15.28 23.21
C VAL A 110 13.88 -15.86 22.23
N LEU A 111 13.56 -15.77 20.94
CA LEU A 111 14.50 -16.03 19.85
C LEU A 111 15.12 -14.70 19.44
N LEU A 112 16.34 -14.43 19.89
CA LEU A 112 17.12 -13.25 19.51
C LEU A 112 17.72 -13.49 18.12
N LEU A 113 17.45 -12.59 17.18
CA LEU A 113 17.79 -12.77 15.76
C LEU A 113 18.84 -11.74 15.33
N ASP A 114 20.03 -12.22 14.95
CA ASP A 114 21.04 -11.46 14.24
C ASP A 114 21.89 -12.41 13.39
N PRO A 115 21.93 -12.26 12.06
CA PRO A 115 22.68 -13.18 11.20
C PRO A 115 24.19 -13.15 11.43
N MET A 116 24.76 -12.09 12.02
CA MET A 116 26.21 -11.89 12.11
C MET A 116 26.69 -11.79 13.57
N PHE A 117 27.33 -12.85 14.05
CA PHE A 117 27.89 -12.89 15.40
C PHE A 117 29.42 -12.71 15.40
N ALA A 118 29.85 -11.46 15.17
CA ALA A 118 31.26 -11.07 15.20
C ALA A 118 31.77 -10.93 16.64
N THR A 119 32.01 -9.71 17.12
CA THR A 119 32.50 -9.44 18.48
C THR A 119 31.46 -9.63 19.61
N GLY A 120 30.23 -10.00 19.28
CA GLY A 120 29.13 -10.13 20.23
C GLY A 120 28.61 -8.85 20.91
N GLY A 121 29.28 -7.70 20.85
CA GLY A 121 28.86 -6.49 21.56
C GLY A 121 27.39 -6.06 21.39
N SER A 122 26.81 -6.17 20.19
CA SER A 122 25.39 -5.88 19.97
C SER A 122 24.47 -6.93 20.60
N ALA A 123 24.83 -8.22 20.49
CA ALA A 123 24.10 -9.31 21.11
C ALA A 123 24.17 -9.23 22.64
N THR A 124 25.34 -8.91 23.20
CA THR A 124 25.53 -8.73 24.65
C THR A 124 24.61 -7.66 25.21
N LEU A 125 24.59 -6.47 24.59
CA LEU A 125 23.71 -5.39 25.04
C LEU A 125 22.22 -5.77 24.85
N ALA A 126 21.86 -6.47 23.77
CA ALA A 126 20.49 -6.93 23.56
C ALA A 126 20.04 -7.92 24.65
N VAL A 127 20.91 -8.84 25.06
CA VAL A 127 20.63 -9.79 26.16
C VAL A 127 20.53 -9.07 27.50
N GLU A 128 21.40 -8.10 27.78
CA GLU A 128 21.32 -7.28 29.00
C GLU A 128 19.97 -6.54 29.09
N ILE A 129 19.50 -5.96 27.97
CA ILE A 129 18.18 -5.33 27.90
C ILE A 129 17.06 -6.34 28.17
N LEU A 130 17.12 -7.53 27.56
CA LEU A 130 16.10 -8.57 27.78
C LEU A 130 16.06 -9.03 29.24
N LYS A 131 17.23 -9.24 29.87
CA LYS A 131 17.35 -9.57 31.29
C LYS A 131 16.81 -8.44 32.17
N ALA A 132 17.10 -7.18 31.84
CA ALA A 132 16.57 -6.01 32.54
C ALA A 132 15.03 -5.91 32.45
N LYS A 133 14.42 -6.46 31.39
CA LYS A 133 12.96 -6.59 31.24
C LYS A 133 12.38 -7.85 31.88
N GLY A 134 13.18 -8.60 32.63
CA GLY A 134 12.74 -9.77 33.39
C GLY A 134 12.71 -11.07 32.59
N VAL A 135 13.33 -11.14 31.41
CA VAL A 135 13.46 -12.41 30.66
C VAL A 135 14.54 -13.28 31.31
N PRO A 136 14.23 -14.52 31.73
CA PRO A 136 15.23 -15.46 32.23
C PRO A 136 16.29 -15.79 31.17
N GLU A 137 17.56 -15.88 31.58
CA GLU A 137 18.68 -16.11 30.67
C GLU A 137 18.58 -17.44 29.89
N ASP A 138 18.09 -18.49 30.55
CA ASP A 138 17.85 -19.83 29.99
C ASP A 138 16.69 -19.87 28.98
N ARG A 139 15.88 -18.82 28.92
CA ARG A 139 14.79 -18.65 27.94
C ARG A 139 15.16 -17.82 26.73
N ILE A 140 16.42 -17.39 26.62
CA ILE A 140 16.94 -16.66 25.48
C ILE A 140 17.72 -17.63 24.60
N LEU A 141 17.32 -17.74 23.34
CA LEU A 141 18.06 -18.47 22.31
C LEU A 141 18.53 -17.47 21.27
N PHE A 142 19.83 -17.41 21.03
CA PHE A 142 20.40 -16.51 20.05
C PHE A 142 20.67 -17.25 18.74
N LEU A 143 19.95 -16.87 17.69
CA LEU A 143 20.05 -17.47 16.36
C LEU A 143 20.90 -16.57 15.45
N ASN A 144 21.96 -17.14 14.87
CA ASN A 144 22.82 -16.45 13.90
C ASN A 144 23.26 -17.36 12.73
N LEU A 145 23.65 -16.76 11.60
CA LEU A 145 24.12 -17.53 10.44
C LEU A 145 25.61 -17.85 10.56
N ILE A 146 26.41 -16.85 10.94
CA ILE A 146 27.87 -17.00 11.06
C ILE A 146 28.32 -16.40 12.38
N ALA A 147 29.13 -17.17 13.11
CA ALA A 147 29.76 -16.77 14.34
C ALA A 147 31.30 -16.74 14.21
N SER A 148 31.95 -15.91 15.03
CA SER A 148 33.40 -15.96 15.25
C SER A 148 33.73 -16.66 16.56
N PRO A 149 34.87 -17.39 16.66
CA PRO A 149 35.22 -18.15 17.86
C PRO A 149 35.38 -17.26 19.09
N SER A 150 35.99 -16.08 18.92
CA SER A 150 36.15 -15.10 20.01
C SER A 150 34.81 -14.56 20.49
N GLY A 151 33.89 -14.24 19.58
CA GLY A 151 32.54 -13.80 19.93
C GLY A 151 31.76 -14.84 20.73
N VAL A 152 31.87 -16.12 20.35
CA VAL A 152 31.22 -17.23 21.06
C VAL A 152 31.81 -17.44 22.44
N ALA A 153 33.14 -17.43 22.57
CA ALA A 153 33.82 -17.60 23.85
C ALA A 153 33.47 -16.49 24.85
N ASP A 154 33.57 -15.22 24.43
CA ASP A 154 33.23 -14.05 25.25
C ASP A 154 31.76 -14.07 25.73
N PHE A 155 30.87 -14.60 24.89
CA PHE A 155 29.44 -14.64 25.19
C PHE A 155 29.06 -15.83 26.07
N ALA A 156 29.72 -16.98 25.91
CA ALA A 156 29.56 -18.13 26.78
C ALA A 156 30.05 -17.85 28.21
N GLU A 157 31.12 -17.06 28.36
CA GLU A 157 31.61 -16.63 29.68
C GLU A 157 30.60 -15.69 30.37
N ARG A 158 29.98 -14.77 29.62
CA ARG A 158 29.05 -13.78 30.17
C ARG A 158 27.64 -14.32 30.43
N PHE A 159 27.15 -15.25 29.61
CA PHE A 159 25.80 -15.77 29.67
C PHE A 159 25.80 -17.31 29.60
N PRO A 160 26.25 -17.99 30.67
CA PRO A 160 26.44 -19.45 30.66
C PRO A 160 25.14 -20.26 30.50
N LYS A 161 23.97 -19.67 30.77
CA LYS A 161 22.67 -20.37 30.63
C LYS A 161 22.01 -20.13 29.27
N LEU A 162 22.49 -19.17 28.49
CA LEU A 162 21.93 -18.80 27.20
C LEU A 162 22.41 -19.76 26.11
N ARG A 163 21.53 -20.13 25.18
CA ARG A 163 21.87 -21.04 24.07
C ARG A 163 22.10 -20.28 22.77
N VAL A 164 23.25 -20.48 22.14
CA VAL A 164 23.56 -19.93 20.82
C VAL A 164 23.40 -21.03 19.77
N VAL A 165 22.58 -20.78 18.74
CA VAL A 165 22.41 -21.66 17.58
C VAL A 165 22.98 -20.94 16.37
N THR A 166 24.02 -21.51 15.77
CA THR A 166 24.73 -20.94 14.63
C THR A 166 24.82 -21.93 13.48
N ALA A 167 24.72 -21.46 12.24
CA ALA A 167 24.90 -22.34 11.08
C ALA A 167 26.39 -22.67 10.83
N PHE A 168 27.32 -21.78 11.17
CA PHE A 168 28.75 -22.02 10.99
C PHE A 168 29.62 -21.11 11.86
N ILE A 169 30.72 -21.64 12.40
CA ILE A 169 31.76 -20.88 13.12
C ILE A 169 32.96 -20.70 12.18
N ASP A 170 33.30 -19.45 11.85
CA ASP A 170 34.42 -19.11 10.96
C ASP A 170 35.77 -19.04 11.72
N GLN A 171 36.86 -18.77 11.00
CA GLN A 171 38.23 -18.85 11.57
C GLN A 171 38.49 -17.81 12.66
N GLY A 172 37.93 -16.61 12.52
CA GLY A 172 38.23 -15.51 13.43
C GLY A 172 37.74 -14.17 12.94
N LEU A 173 38.29 -13.12 13.57
CA LEU A 173 38.05 -11.73 13.22
C LEU A 173 39.34 -11.11 12.65
N ASN A 174 39.21 -10.21 11.69
CA ASN A 174 40.33 -9.36 11.26
C ASN A 174 40.50 -8.13 12.17
N GLU A 175 41.52 -7.31 11.89
CA GLU A 175 41.82 -6.05 12.59
C GLU A 175 40.62 -5.08 12.64
N LYS A 176 39.74 -5.14 11.64
CA LYS A 176 38.51 -4.32 11.55
C LYS A 176 37.30 -4.97 12.20
N LYS A 177 37.48 -6.08 12.94
CA LYS A 177 36.43 -6.84 13.63
C LYS A 177 35.37 -7.43 12.70
N TYR A 178 35.72 -7.71 11.44
CA TYR A 178 34.90 -8.51 10.52
C TYR A 178 35.27 -9.98 10.61
N ILE A 179 34.28 -10.86 10.46
CA ILE A 179 34.47 -12.31 10.42
C ILE A 179 35.21 -12.70 9.14
N VAL A 180 36.24 -13.54 9.26
CA VAL A 180 37.05 -14.04 8.14
C VAL A 180 37.01 -15.57 8.09
N PRO A 181 36.81 -16.19 6.90
CA PRO A 181 36.50 -15.56 5.60
C PRO A 181 35.14 -14.84 5.54
N GLY A 182 34.16 -15.26 6.34
CA GLY A 182 32.88 -14.58 6.52
C GLY A 182 32.04 -14.41 5.24
N LEU A 183 31.07 -13.50 5.28
CA LEU A 183 30.20 -13.16 4.13
C LEU A 183 30.13 -11.66 3.81
N GLY A 184 30.96 -10.84 4.48
CA GLY A 184 30.88 -9.38 4.45
C GLY A 184 29.78 -8.85 5.37
N ASP A 185 29.21 -7.69 5.03
CA ASP A 185 28.06 -7.13 5.74
C ASP A 185 26.75 -7.78 5.22
N PHE A 186 26.08 -8.53 6.09
CA PHE A 186 24.83 -9.21 5.73
C PHE A 186 23.72 -8.22 5.38
N GLY A 187 23.58 -7.15 6.17
CA GLY A 187 22.52 -6.16 5.99
C GLY A 187 22.64 -5.44 4.66
N ASP A 188 23.85 -5.05 4.29
CA ASP A 188 24.10 -4.41 2.99
C ASP A 188 23.81 -5.35 1.82
N ARG A 189 24.22 -6.62 1.90
CA ARG A 189 23.97 -7.60 0.82
C ARG A 189 22.50 -8.00 0.69
N TYR A 190 21.75 -8.01 1.79
CA TYR A 190 20.34 -8.37 1.81
C TYR A 190 19.43 -7.20 1.41
N TYR A 191 19.60 -6.03 2.04
CA TYR A 191 18.70 -4.89 1.88
C TYR A 191 19.14 -3.88 0.82
N THR A 192 20.45 -3.65 0.68
CA THR A 192 20.95 -2.59 -0.20
C THR A 192 21.41 -3.12 -1.55
N MET A 193 21.37 -2.26 -2.56
CA MET A 193 22.07 -2.51 -3.81
C MET A 193 23.57 -2.48 -3.52
N ASN A 194 24.33 -3.41 -4.10
CA ASN A 194 25.76 -3.25 -4.31
C ASN A 194 26.03 -1.84 -4.84
N LYS A 195 26.35 -0.88 -3.97
CA LYS A 195 27.21 0.23 -4.38
C LYS A 195 28.47 -0.50 -4.76
N ARG A 196 28.70 -0.65 -6.07
CA ARG A 196 30.04 -0.89 -6.59
C ARG A 196 30.97 -0.08 -5.70
N LEU A 197 31.88 -0.74 -5.00
CA LEU A 197 33.06 -0.08 -4.44
C LEU A 197 33.85 0.44 -5.65
N SER A 198 33.33 1.47 -6.34
CA SER A 198 34.19 2.35 -7.08
C SER A 198 35.02 3.03 -6.01
N LYS A 199 36.34 2.85 -6.10
CA LYS A 199 37.29 3.72 -5.44
C LYS A 199 37.08 5.13 -6.00
N GLY A 200 36.06 5.82 -5.49
CA GLY A 200 35.79 7.22 -5.75
C GLY A 200 36.49 8.03 -4.67
N LYS A 201 37.36 8.95 -5.09
CA LYS A 201 38.10 9.92 -4.28
C LYS A 201 37.30 10.38 -3.04
N LYS A 202 37.99 10.52 -1.90
CA LYS A 202 37.50 11.16 -0.66
C LYS A 202 36.83 12.50 -1.00
N GLY A 203 35.52 12.47 -1.22
CA GLY A 203 34.67 13.64 -1.34
C GLY A 203 34.06 13.94 0.03
N VAL A 204 34.11 15.21 0.41
CA VAL A 204 33.46 15.83 1.57
C VAL A 204 32.21 15.06 2.02
N LYS A 205 32.16 14.64 3.29
CA LYS A 205 30.99 13.99 3.91
C LYS A 205 29.74 14.83 3.62
N LYS A 206 28.89 14.41 2.67
CA LYS A 206 27.58 15.03 2.46
C LYS A 206 26.80 14.84 3.75
N ARG A 207 26.42 15.94 4.40
CA ARG A 207 25.46 15.92 5.53
C ARG A 207 24.27 15.04 5.13
N THR A 208 23.92 14.10 5.99
CA THR A 208 22.68 13.31 5.86
C THR A 208 21.51 14.26 6.03
N VAL A 209 20.94 14.72 4.92
CA VAL A 209 19.76 15.60 4.91
C VAL A 209 18.53 14.73 4.79
N ASP A 210 17.51 15.00 5.62
CA ASP A 210 16.22 14.32 5.56
C ASP A 210 15.63 14.43 4.14
N PRO A 211 15.28 13.31 3.47
CA PRO A 211 14.60 13.34 2.18
C PRO A 211 13.33 14.21 2.13
N PHE A 212 12.60 14.35 3.23
CA PHE A 212 11.39 15.18 3.29
C PHE A 212 11.69 16.68 3.32
N SER A 213 12.86 17.11 3.81
CA SER A 213 13.22 18.53 3.84
C SER A 213 13.42 19.14 2.45
N ARG A 214 13.51 18.30 1.42
CA ARG A 214 13.66 18.69 0.00
C ARG A 214 12.33 18.66 -0.75
N LYS A 215 11.22 18.36 -0.08
CA LYS A 215 9.89 18.27 -0.70
C LYS A 215 9.07 19.51 -0.35
N ASP A 216 8.33 19.99 -1.33
CA ASP A 216 7.32 21.02 -1.18
C ASP A 216 5.93 20.40 -1.31
N GLU A 217 4.97 21.02 -0.63
CA GLU A 217 3.57 20.60 -0.58
C GLU A 217 2.71 21.40 -1.55
N TYR A 218 1.88 20.70 -2.31
CA TYR A 218 0.95 21.25 -3.30
C TYR A 218 -0.47 20.79 -3.00
N SER A 219 -1.44 21.69 -3.10
CA SER A 219 -2.87 21.41 -2.90
C SER A 219 -3.50 20.96 -4.22
N VAL A 220 -4.24 19.85 -4.20
CA VAL A 220 -4.95 19.32 -5.36
C VAL A 220 -6.36 19.90 -5.39
N LYS A 221 -6.70 20.61 -6.47
CA LYS A 221 -7.99 21.28 -6.66
C LYS A 221 -8.83 20.52 -7.69
N ALA A 222 -10.03 20.10 -7.29
CA ALA A 222 -11.05 19.54 -8.17
C ALA A 222 -11.76 20.64 -8.97
N PRO A 223 -12.24 20.33 -10.19
CA PRO A 223 -12.99 21.25 -11.02
C PRO A 223 -14.33 21.66 -10.40
N SER A 224 -14.88 22.80 -10.84
CA SER A 224 -16.13 23.40 -10.30
C SER A 224 -17.38 22.54 -10.51
N THR A 225 -17.28 21.47 -11.29
CA THR A 225 -18.34 20.48 -11.46
C THR A 225 -18.64 19.71 -10.17
N PHE A 226 -17.71 19.70 -9.21
CA PHE A 226 -17.85 19.07 -7.90
C PHE A 226 -18.05 20.12 -6.81
N GLN A 227 -18.79 19.78 -5.76
CA GLN A 227 -19.08 20.70 -4.66
C GLN A 227 -17.82 21.03 -3.84
N ILE A 228 -17.02 20.01 -3.51
CA ILE A 228 -15.78 20.17 -2.77
C ILE A 228 -14.62 20.29 -3.74
N ARG A 229 -13.99 21.47 -3.76
CA ARG A 229 -12.82 21.75 -4.60
C ARG A 229 -11.52 21.25 -3.99
N ASP A 230 -11.43 21.19 -2.66
CA ASP A 230 -10.18 20.85 -1.97
C ASP A 230 -10.12 19.35 -1.71
N VAL A 231 -9.39 18.64 -2.58
CA VAL A 231 -9.31 17.18 -2.57
C VAL A 231 -8.29 16.69 -1.53
N GLY A 232 -7.18 17.42 -1.40
CA GLY A 232 -6.08 17.04 -0.53
C GLY A 232 -4.76 17.66 -0.96
N LYS A 233 -3.66 17.10 -0.46
CA LYS A 233 -2.31 17.62 -0.68
C LYS A 233 -1.36 16.55 -1.18
N THR A 234 -0.39 16.94 -2.00
CA THR A 234 0.63 16.04 -2.55
C THR A 234 2.02 16.64 -2.37
N LEU A 235 3.01 15.77 -2.15
CA LEU A 235 4.40 16.16 -1.94
C LEU A 235 5.20 15.91 -3.22
N VAL A 236 6.00 16.90 -3.63
CA VAL A 236 6.93 16.79 -4.75
C VAL A 236 8.27 17.38 -4.38
N ASN A 237 9.34 16.88 -4.97
CA ASN A 237 10.67 17.46 -4.75
C ASN A 237 10.67 18.91 -5.22
N ARG A 238 11.25 19.80 -4.40
CA ARG A 238 11.46 21.19 -4.77
C ARG A 238 12.21 21.28 -6.09
N THR A 239 11.81 22.24 -6.92
CA THR A 239 12.51 22.56 -8.17
C THR A 239 13.99 22.80 -7.88
N SER A 240 14.85 22.02 -8.53
CA SER A 240 16.30 22.09 -8.33
C SER A 240 17.03 21.76 -9.62
N GLY A 241 17.85 22.70 -10.08
CA GLY A 241 18.55 22.60 -11.36
C GLY A 241 17.58 22.39 -12.52
N LEU A 242 17.80 21.34 -13.31
CA LEU A 242 16.99 21.01 -14.50
C LEU A 242 15.69 20.24 -14.18
N LYS A 243 15.42 19.92 -12.90
CA LYS A 243 14.21 19.18 -12.51
C LYS A 243 13.18 20.12 -11.93
N ASN A 244 12.13 20.38 -12.70
CA ASN A 244 10.99 21.19 -12.27
C ASN A 244 9.96 20.35 -11.51
N ALA A 245 9.48 20.89 -10.38
CA ALA A 245 8.39 20.31 -9.61
C ALA A 245 7.09 20.26 -10.43
N ASN A 246 6.82 21.29 -11.24
CA ASN A 246 5.59 21.40 -12.04
C ASN A 246 5.50 20.26 -13.07
N ASP A 247 6.59 19.99 -13.80
CA ASP A 247 6.64 18.90 -14.79
C ASP A 247 6.47 17.53 -14.14
N SER A 248 6.92 17.39 -12.88
CA SER A 248 6.75 16.17 -12.11
C SER A 248 5.32 15.97 -11.58
N LEU A 249 4.54 17.06 -11.47
CA LEU A 249 3.14 17.07 -11.02
C LEU A 249 2.16 16.86 -12.18
N LYS A 250 2.42 17.52 -13.31
CA LYS A 250 1.59 17.41 -14.52
C LYS A 250 1.51 15.95 -14.98
N GLY A 251 0.32 15.51 -15.36
CA GLY A 251 0.05 14.14 -15.78
C GLY A 251 -0.16 13.12 -14.66
N ARG A 252 0.02 13.48 -13.38
CA ARG A 252 -0.38 12.60 -12.28
C ARG A 252 -1.90 12.45 -12.24
N ILE A 253 -2.36 11.27 -11.84
CA ILE A 253 -3.77 10.94 -11.70
C ILE A 253 -4.04 10.62 -10.23
N PHE A 254 -4.98 11.34 -9.64
CA PHE A 254 -5.50 11.10 -8.30
C PHE A 254 -6.83 10.37 -8.39
N GLU A 255 -7.04 9.40 -7.50
CA GLU A 255 -8.29 8.64 -7.38
C GLU A 255 -8.95 9.03 -6.06
N VAL A 256 -10.18 9.51 -6.12
CA VAL A 256 -10.93 10.08 -4.98
C VAL A 256 -12.34 9.48 -4.99
N SER A 257 -12.93 9.28 -3.81
CA SER A 257 -14.34 8.89 -3.72
C SER A 257 -15.24 10.04 -4.21
N LEU A 258 -16.31 9.72 -4.92
CA LEU A 258 -17.31 10.73 -5.28
C LEU A 258 -18.04 11.28 -4.05
N ALA A 259 -18.19 10.47 -3.00
CA ALA A 259 -18.76 10.92 -1.72
C ALA A 259 -17.96 12.09 -1.14
N ASP A 260 -16.63 11.98 -1.12
CA ASP A 260 -15.75 13.04 -0.60
C ASP A 260 -15.78 14.32 -1.45
N LEU A 261 -16.16 14.21 -2.74
CA LEU A 261 -16.25 15.36 -3.65
C LEU A 261 -17.63 16.05 -3.61
N GLN A 262 -18.68 15.32 -3.19
CA GLN A 262 -20.07 15.79 -3.23
C GLN A 262 -20.72 15.86 -1.83
N ASN A 263 -20.01 15.43 -0.78
CA ASN A 263 -20.53 15.28 0.58
C ASN A 263 -21.79 14.40 0.66
N ASP A 264 -21.82 13.34 -0.15
CA ASP A 264 -22.95 12.41 -0.26
C ASP A 264 -22.48 10.95 -0.23
N GLU A 265 -22.76 10.28 0.88
CA GLU A 265 -22.36 8.89 1.15
C GLU A 265 -23.02 7.86 0.23
N ASP A 266 -24.17 8.17 -0.38
CA ASP A 266 -24.83 7.26 -1.33
C ASP A 266 -23.95 6.99 -2.55
N HIS A 267 -22.99 7.87 -2.82
CA HIS A 267 -22.06 7.77 -3.94
C HIS A 267 -20.65 7.27 -3.57
N ALA A 268 -20.44 6.78 -2.35
CA ALA A 268 -19.13 6.34 -1.85
C ALA A 268 -18.48 5.21 -2.68
N PHE A 269 -19.27 4.41 -3.39
CA PHE A 269 -18.77 3.32 -4.21
C PHE A 269 -18.18 3.76 -5.56
N ARG A 270 -18.27 5.05 -5.90
CA ARG A 270 -17.79 5.60 -7.16
C ARG A 270 -16.46 6.28 -6.94
N LYS A 271 -15.49 5.92 -7.75
CA LYS A 271 -14.15 6.49 -7.71
C LYS A 271 -13.91 7.37 -8.93
N VAL A 272 -13.65 8.64 -8.69
CA VAL A 272 -13.34 9.62 -9.73
C VAL A 272 -11.83 9.71 -9.88
N LYS A 273 -11.36 9.72 -11.13
CA LYS A 273 -9.96 9.93 -11.48
C LYS A 273 -9.79 11.34 -11.99
N LEU A 274 -8.96 12.11 -11.31
CA LEU A 274 -8.63 13.49 -11.62
C LEU A 274 -7.17 13.57 -12.06
N ARG A 275 -6.92 14.04 -13.29
CA ARG A 275 -5.56 14.24 -13.82
C ARG A 275 -5.14 15.68 -13.57
N VAL A 276 -3.90 15.90 -13.12
CA VAL A 276 -3.31 17.25 -13.07
C VAL A 276 -2.92 17.65 -14.49
N ASP A 277 -3.57 18.68 -15.00
CA ASP A 277 -3.23 19.22 -16.32
C ASP A 277 -2.31 20.45 -16.19
N GLU A 278 -2.57 21.32 -15.19
CA GLU A 278 -1.76 22.52 -14.94
C GLU A 278 -1.50 22.74 -13.45
N VAL A 279 -0.43 23.49 -13.12
CA VAL A 279 -0.08 23.86 -11.74
C VAL A 279 0.04 25.38 -11.67
N GLN A 280 -0.75 26.02 -10.82
CA GLN A 280 -0.70 27.46 -10.55
C GLN A 280 -0.24 27.71 -9.12
N GLY A 281 0.95 28.31 -8.95
CA GLY A 281 1.56 28.47 -7.64
C GLY A 281 1.71 27.12 -6.93
N LYS A 282 0.99 26.94 -5.80
CA LYS A 282 0.92 25.69 -5.05
C LYS A 282 -0.35 24.88 -5.31
N ASN A 283 -1.21 25.30 -6.23
CA ASN A 283 -2.45 24.62 -6.57
C ASN A 283 -2.27 23.78 -7.84
N CYS A 284 -2.59 22.49 -7.76
CA CYS A 284 -2.68 21.61 -8.92
C CYS A 284 -4.12 21.63 -9.45
N LEU A 285 -4.31 22.21 -10.64
CA LEU A 285 -5.60 22.24 -11.31
C LEU A 285 -5.82 20.90 -12.02
N THR A 286 -6.91 20.23 -11.65
CA THR A 286 -7.22 18.91 -12.17
C THR A 286 -8.40 18.90 -13.14
N ASN A 287 -8.41 17.92 -14.03
CA ASN A 287 -9.47 17.67 -14.97
C ASN A 287 -9.96 16.23 -14.83
N PHE A 288 -11.20 15.97 -15.25
CA PHE A 288 -11.78 14.64 -15.21
C PHE A 288 -11.07 13.69 -16.19
N HIS A 289 -10.55 12.58 -15.67
CA HIS A 289 -9.83 11.57 -16.46
C HIS A 289 -10.58 10.24 -16.56
N GLY A 290 -11.42 9.93 -15.59
CA GLY A 290 -12.20 8.70 -15.64
C GLY A 290 -12.99 8.45 -14.38
N LEU A 291 -13.77 7.38 -14.43
CA LEU A 291 -14.61 6.94 -13.33
C LEU A 291 -14.52 5.42 -13.25
N ASP A 292 -14.43 4.88 -12.04
CA ASP A 292 -14.46 3.44 -11.77
C ASP A 292 -15.34 3.14 -10.56
N PHE A 293 -15.68 1.86 -10.38
CA PHE A 293 -16.40 1.39 -9.20
C PHE A 293 -15.43 0.79 -8.18
N THR A 294 -15.81 0.86 -6.91
CA THR A 294 -15.18 0.05 -5.87
C THR A 294 -15.43 -1.45 -6.10
N THR A 295 -14.48 -2.29 -5.67
CA THR A 295 -14.54 -3.73 -5.94
C THR A 295 -15.60 -4.43 -5.10
N ASP A 296 -15.82 -3.96 -3.87
CA ASP A 296 -16.87 -4.36 -2.93
C ASP A 296 -18.27 -4.13 -3.52
N LYS A 297 -18.57 -2.92 -4.01
CA LYS A 297 -19.87 -2.64 -4.63
C LYS A 297 -20.13 -3.53 -5.83
N LEU A 298 -19.16 -3.66 -6.74
CA LEU A 298 -19.32 -4.54 -7.91
C LEU A 298 -19.60 -5.99 -7.50
N ARG A 299 -18.86 -6.53 -6.52
CA ARG A 299 -19.07 -7.88 -5.99
C ARG A 299 -20.42 -8.04 -5.30
N SER A 300 -20.94 -6.99 -4.64
CA SER A 300 -22.24 -7.01 -3.98
C SER A 300 -23.44 -7.05 -4.95
N LEU A 301 -23.27 -6.44 -6.14
CA LEU A 301 -24.30 -6.36 -7.19
C LEU A 301 -24.44 -7.69 -7.95
N VAL A 302 -23.32 -8.39 -8.17
CA VAL A 302 -23.29 -9.67 -8.89
C VAL A 302 -23.80 -10.80 -7.98
N ARG A 303 -25.11 -11.04 -8.04
CA ARG A 303 -25.80 -12.14 -7.35
C ARG A 303 -26.26 -13.25 -8.30
N LYS A 304 -26.44 -14.46 -7.78
CA LYS A 304 -27.05 -15.59 -8.51
C LYS A 304 -28.53 -15.30 -8.83
N TRP A 305 -29.11 -16.07 -9.75
CA TRP A 305 -30.54 -16.09 -10.11
C TRP A 305 -31.07 -14.89 -10.91
N GLN A 306 -30.19 -14.00 -11.38
CA GLN A 306 -30.51 -12.87 -12.26
C GLN A 306 -29.54 -12.84 -13.45
N SER A 307 -29.94 -12.25 -14.56
CA SER A 307 -29.04 -12.03 -15.70
C SER A 307 -28.23 -10.75 -15.49
N LEU A 308 -26.92 -10.83 -15.76
CA LEU A 308 -26.03 -9.69 -15.89
C LEU A 308 -26.00 -9.23 -17.35
N ILE A 309 -26.21 -7.94 -17.57
CA ILE A 309 -26.20 -7.31 -18.89
C ILE A 309 -25.13 -6.22 -18.89
N GLU A 310 -24.13 -6.40 -19.74
CA GLU A 310 -23.05 -5.43 -19.97
C GLU A 310 -23.14 -4.87 -21.38
N ALA A 311 -22.85 -3.57 -21.49
CA ALA A 311 -22.71 -2.85 -22.75
C ALA A 311 -21.56 -1.86 -22.66
N ASN A 312 -20.87 -1.63 -23.77
CA ASN A 312 -19.82 -0.62 -23.85
C ASN A 312 -19.93 0.16 -25.16
N VAL A 313 -19.50 1.41 -25.13
CA VAL A 313 -19.51 2.29 -26.30
C VAL A 313 -18.30 3.21 -26.25
N THR A 314 -17.74 3.50 -27.42
CA THR A 314 -16.68 4.51 -27.57
C THR A 314 -17.30 5.72 -28.24
N VAL A 315 -17.22 6.89 -27.62
CA VAL A 315 -17.90 8.12 -28.05
C VAL A 315 -16.93 9.29 -27.99
N LYS A 316 -17.03 10.19 -28.97
CA LYS A 316 -16.32 11.47 -28.99
C LYS A 316 -17.27 12.54 -28.46
N THR A 317 -16.85 13.31 -27.46
CA THR A 317 -17.61 14.45 -26.92
C THR A 317 -17.50 15.67 -27.85
N THR A 318 -18.25 16.74 -27.56
CA THR A 318 -18.16 18.01 -28.30
C THR A 318 -16.76 18.63 -28.24
N ASP A 319 -16.07 18.50 -27.12
CA ASP A 319 -14.72 19.07 -26.90
C ASP A 319 -13.61 18.11 -27.34
N ASP A 320 -13.92 17.17 -28.25
CA ASP A 320 -12.96 16.26 -28.85
C ASP A 320 -12.28 15.22 -27.92
N TYR A 321 -12.83 14.98 -26.73
CA TYR A 321 -12.41 13.85 -25.90
C TYR A 321 -12.99 12.54 -26.43
N LEU A 322 -12.14 11.53 -26.60
CA LEU A 322 -12.57 10.17 -26.94
C LEU A 322 -12.69 9.34 -25.67
N LEU A 323 -13.90 8.99 -25.29
CA LEU A 323 -14.22 8.25 -24.07
C LEU A 323 -14.74 6.85 -24.39
N ARG A 324 -14.45 5.89 -23.52
CA ARG A 324 -15.11 4.58 -23.51
C ARG A 324 -15.94 4.42 -22.24
N LEU A 325 -17.24 4.31 -22.43
CA LEU A 325 -18.24 4.09 -21.38
C LEU A 325 -18.54 2.60 -21.26
N PHE A 326 -18.67 2.12 -20.03
CA PHE A 326 -19.11 0.77 -19.71
C PHE A 326 -20.32 0.85 -18.79
N ALA A 327 -21.44 0.31 -19.25
CA ALA A 327 -22.66 0.20 -18.47
C ALA A 327 -22.90 -1.24 -18.03
N ILE A 328 -23.43 -1.39 -16.81
CA ILE A 328 -23.86 -2.66 -16.23
C ILE A 328 -25.30 -2.53 -15.78
N ALA A 329 -26.08 -3.59 -15.96
CA ALA A 329 -27.46 -3.69 -15.51
C ALA A 329 -27.78 -5.12 -15.10
N PHE A 330 -28.76 -5.26 -14.20
CA PHE A 330 -29.25 -6.55 -13.74
C PHE A 330 -30.75 -6.65 -13.94
N THR A 331 -31.26 -7.85 -14.20
CA THR A 331 -32.70 -8.09 -14.32
C THR A 331 -33.42 -7.99 -12.97
N LYS A 332 -34.48 -7.19 -12.91
CA LYS A 332 -35.30 -6.99 -11.71
C LYS A 332 -36.38 -8.06 -11.61
N ARG A 333 -36.64 -8.51 -10.38
CA ARG A 333 -37.74 -9.42 -10.08
C ARG A 333 -39.06 -8.67 -10.11
N ARG A 334 -40.08 -9.25 -10.74
CA ARG A 334 -41.43 -8.68 -10.71
C ARG A 334 -42.11 -8.96 -9.36
N PRO A 335 -42.92 -8.02 -8.83
CA PRO A 335 -43.84 -8.34 -7.74
C PRO A 335 -44.68 -9.57 -8.14
N ASN A 336 -44.80 -10.56 -7.26
CA ASN A 336 -45.55 -11.82 -7.47
C ASN A 336 -44.91 -12.85 -8.42
N GLN A 337 -43.62 -12.73 -8.73
CA GLN A 337 -42.92 -13.76 -9.51
C GLN A 337 -42.67 -15.04 -8.69
N ILE A 338 -43.31 -16.14 -9.08
CA ILE A 338 -43.19 -17.47 -8.44
C ILE A 338 -41.78 -18.05 -8.63
N LYS A 339 -41.23 -17.96 -9.87
CA LYS A 339 -39.89 -18.48 -10.16
C LYS A 339 -38.83 -17.74 -9.34
N LYS A 340 -37.91 -18.50 -8.73
CA LYS A 340 -36.74 -17.93 -8.04
C LYS A 340 -35.78 -17.19 -8.98
N THR A 341 -35.79 -17.55 -10.27
CA THR A 341 -34.89 -17.01 -11.28
C THR A 341 -35.55 -15.93 -12.15
N THR A 342 -34.79 -14.89 -12.50
CA THR A 342 -35.18 -13.74 -13.33
C THR A 342 -34.33 -13.64 -14.58
N TYR A 343 -34.13 -14.74 -15.30
CA TYR A 343 -33.30 -14.72 -16.50
C TYR A 343 -34.01 -14.12 -17.71
N ALA A 344 -33.37 -13.15 -18.36
CA ALA A 344 -33.81 -12.60 -19.64
C ALA A 344 -33.37 -13.55 -20.78
N ARG A 345 -34.20 -13.65 -21.84
CA ARG A 345 -33.84 -14.43 -23.03
C ARG A 345 -32.68 -13.77 -23.78
N SER A 346 -31.88 -14.54 -24.50
CA SER A 346 -30.75 -14.02 -25.28
C SER A 346 -31.16 -12.92 -26.28
N SER A 347 -32.34 -13.02 -26.89
CA SER A 347 -32.89 -11.97 -27.78
C SER A 347 -33.19 -10.67 -27.04
N GLN A 348 -33.77 -10.75 -25.83
CA GLN A 348 -34.03 -9.60 -24.97
C GLN A 348 -32.73 -8.94 -24.53
N ILE A 349 -31.71 -9.72 -24.15
CA ILE A 349 -30.39 -9.19 -23.77
C ILE A 349 -29.75 -8.41 -24.93
N ARG A 350 -29.83 -8.91 -26.17
CA ARG A 350 -29.32 -8.20 -27.36
C ARG A 350 -30.08 -6.88 -27.59
N ALA A 351 -31.41 -6.90 -27.46
CA ALA A 351 -32.23 -5.70 -27.62
C ALA A 351 -31.94 -4.65 -26.54
N ILE A 352 -31.76 -5.07 -25.29
CA ILE A 352 -31.37 -4.20 -24.17
C ILE A 352 -29.99 -3.58 -24.43
N ARG A 353 -28.99 -4.39 -24.83
CA ARG A 353 -27.65 -3.89 -25.15
C ARG A 353 -27.68 -2.84 -26.26
N LYS A 354 -28.48 -3.05 -27.32
CA LYS A 354 -28.64 -2.09 -28.40
C LYS A 354 -29.17 -0.74 -27.87
N LYS A 355 -30.23 -0.76 -27.06
CA LYS A 355 -30.78 0.46 -26.42
C LYS A 355 -29.79 1.13 -25.48
N MET A 356 -29.06 0.35 -24.66
CA MET A 356 -28.03 0.89 -23.77
C MET A 356 -26.95 1.65 -24.55
N ILE A 357 -26.45 1.07 -25.65
CA ILE A 357 -25.43 1.69 -26.49
C ILE A 357 -25.95 2.98 -27.12
N GLU A 358 -27.18 2.95 -27.66
CA GLU A 358 -27.80 4.11 -28.30
C GLU A 358 -27.96 5.29 -27.33
N ILE A 359 -28.47 5.04 -26.12
CA ILE A 359 -28.65 6.08 -25.09
C ILE A 359 -27.31 6.63 -24.64
N MET A 360 -26.34 5.75 -24.31
CA MET A 360 -25.00 6.20 -23.92
C MET A 360 -24.33 7.03 -25.03
N GLN A 361 -24.51 6.67 -26.30
CA GLN A 361 -23.96 7.40 -27.43
C GLN A 361 -24.61 8.77 -27.59
N ARG A 362 -25.95 8.83 -27.54
CA ARG A 362 -26.72 10.08 -27.66
C ARG A 362 -26.37 11.09 -26.57
N GLU A 363 -26.33 10.62 -25.32
CA GLU A 363 -26.07 11.46 -24.16
C GLU A 363 -24.62 11.96 -24.08
N ALA A 364 -23.65 11.14 -24.51
CA ALA A 364 -22.24 11.50 -24.45
C ALA A 364 -21.75 12.30 -25.67
N ALA A 365 -22.34 12.09 -26.85
CA ALA A 365 -21.93 12.82 -28.07
C ALA A 365 -22.44 14.27 -28.09
N SER A 366 -23.57 14.55 -27.43
CA SER A 366 -24.20 15.86 -27.39
C SER A 366 -23.63 16.80 -26.31
N CYS A 367 -22.74 16.31 -25.45
CA CYS A 367 -22.25 17.05 -24.29
C CYS A 367 -20.74 17.27 -24.31
N SER A 368 -20.33 18.35 -23.66
CA SER A 368 -18.94 18.61 -23.27
C SER A 368 -18.51 17.62 -22.18
N LEU A 369 -17.20 17.51 -21.92
CA LEU A 369 -16.71 16.63 -20.86
C LEU A 369 -17.29 17.01 -19.49
N ALA A 370 -17.38 18.32 -19.21
CA ALA A 370 -17.93 18.86 -17.98
C ALA A 370 -19.45 18.64 -17.85
N GLN A 371 -20.20 18.77 -18.95
CA GLN A 371 -21.63 18.45 -18.94
C GLN A 371 -21.86 16.95 -18.74
N LEU A 372 -21.01 16.11 -19.34
CA LEU A 372 -21.09 14.67 -19.15
C LEU A 372 -20.79 14.27 -17.70
N THR A 373 -19.82 14.89 -17.03
CA THR A 373 -19.58 14.63 -15.59
C THR A 373 -20.79 15.02 -14.74
N HIS A 374 -21.45 16.15 -15.01
CA HIS A 374 -22.70 16.52 -14.35
C HIS A 374 -23.84 15.52 -14.56
N LYS A 375 -23.90 14.85 -15.71
CA LYS A 375 -24.88 13.76 -15.95
C LYS A 375 -24.48 12.45 -15.26
N LEU A 376 -23.18 12.19 -15.13
CA LEU A 376 -22.67 10.98 -14.49
C LEU A 376 -22.89 10.98 -12.99
N ILE A 377 -22.69 12.12 -12.29
CA ILE A 377 -22.79 12.24 -10.83
C ILE A 377 -24.15 11.73 -10.30
N PRO A 378 -25.31 12.30 -10.69
CA PRO A 378 -26.64 11.88 -10.23
C PRO A 378 -27.21 10.67 -11.00
N GLU A 379 -26.39 9.99 -11.80
CA GLU A 379 -26.76 8.78 -12.56
C GLU A 379 -27.88 8.95 -13.61
N VAL A 380 -27.99 10.12 -14.27
CA VAL A 380 -29.07 10.40 -15.24
C VAL A 380 -29.16 9.33 -16.33
N ILE A 381 -28.00 8.95 -16.89
CA ILE A 381 -27.90 7.94 -17.96
C ILE A 381 -28.43 6.58 -17.50
N GLY A 382 -28.19 6.21 -16.23
CA GLY A 382 -28.68 4.94 -15.68
C GLY A 382 -30.20 4.90 -15.61
N ARG A 383 -30.81 5.99 -15.12
CA ARG A 383 -32.27 6.13 -15.01
C ARG A 383 -32.96 6.14 -16.38
N GLU A 384 -32.36 6.79 -17.37
CA GLU A 384 -32.89 6.83 -18.74
C GLU A 384 -32.87 5.43 -19.38
N ILE A 385 -31.75 4.70 -19.21
CA ILE A 385 -31.65 3.30 -19.67
C ILE A 385 -32.73 2.43 -19.01
N GLU A 386 -32.95 2.58 -17.69
CA GLU A 386 -33.99 1.82 -16.98
C GLU A 386 -35.39 2.07 -17.55
N LYS A 387 -35.76 3.34 -17.76
CA LYS A 387 -37.04 3.73 -18.36
C LYS A 387 -37.20 3.18 -19.78
N ALA A 388 -36.19 3.34 -20.63
CA ALA A 388 -36.26 2.94 -22.03
C ALA A 388 -36.29 1.40 -22.24
N THR A 389 -35.75 0.64 -21.29
CA THR A 389 -35.67 -0.83 -21.35
C THR A 389 -36.82 -1.53 -20.64
N GLN A 390 -37.62 -0.81 -19.84
CA GLN A 390 -38.77 -1.34 -19.09
C GLN A 390 -39.76 -2.13 -19.97
N GLY A 391 -39.97 -1.69 -21.23
CA GLY A 391 -40.83 -2.39 -22.19
C GLY A 391 -40.27 -3.73 -22.73
N ILE A 392 -38.96 -3.98 -22.59
CA ILE A 392 -38.33 -5.24 -22.99
C ILE A 392 -38.25 -6.21 -21.81
N TYR A 393 -37.63 -5.76 -20.72
CA TYR A 393 -37.48 -6.50 -19.48
C TYR A 393 -37.18 -5.52 -18.33
N PRO A 394 -37.77 -5.67 -17.14
CA PRO A 394 -37.49 -4.77 -16.02
C PRO A 394 -36.05 -4.93 -15.52
N LEU A 395 -35.32 -3.82 -15.40
CA LEU A 395 -33.94 -3.78 -14.92
C LEU A 395 -33.86 -3.15 -13.52
N GLN A 396 -32.74 -3.40 -12.84
CA GLN A 396 -32.35 -2.79 -11.56
C GLN A 396 -30.84 -2.55 -11.57
N ASN A 397 -30.38 -1.63 -10.72
CA ASN A 397 -28.96 -1.29 -10.54
C ASN A 397 -28.25 -1.01 -11.87
N VAL A 398 -28.86 -0.13 -12.67
CA VAL A 398 -28.34 0.29 -13.97
C VAL A 398 -27.35 1.43 -13.74
N HIS A 399 -26.06 1.15 -13.94
CA HIS A 399 -25.02 2.15 -13.70
C HIS A 399 -24.00 2.21 -14.83
N ILE A 400 -23.39 3.39 -15.01
CA ILE A 400 -22.12 3.52 -15.72
C ILE A 400 -21.02 3.05 -14.78
N ARG A 401 -20.62 1.79 -14.94
CA ARG A 401 -19.59 1.12 -14.13
C ARG A 401 -18.22 1.76 -14.29
N LYS A 402 -17.88 2.16 -15.52
CA LYS A 402 -16.54 2.65 -15.84
C LYS A 402 -16.54 3.63 -16.99
N VAL A 403 -15.72 4.66 -16.86
CA VAL A 403 -15.41 5.63 -17.93
C VAL A 403 -13.89 5.68 -18.09
N LYS A 404 -13.41 5.46 -19.31
CA LYS A 404 -11.99 5.57 -19.67
C LYS A 404 -11.79 6.69 -20.69
N LEU A 405 -10.92 7.64 -20.40
CA LEU A 405 -10.36 8.53 -21.41
C LEU A 405 -9.39 7.74 -22.31
N LEU A 406 -9.65 7.68 -23.61
CA LEU A 406 -8.76 7.05 -24.58
C LEU A 406 -7.84 8.08 -25.25
N LYS A 407 -8.42 9.22 -25.63
CA LYS A 407 -7.70 10.31 -26.29
C LYS A 407 -8.22 11.63 -25.76
N ALA A 408 -7.30 12.50 -25.36
CA ALA A 408 -7.58 13.89 -25.02
C ALA A 408 -7.35 14.77 -26.26
N PRO A 409 -8.08 15.89 -26.41
CA PRO A 409 -7.76 16.94 -27.37
C PRO A 409 -6.40 17.59 -27.03
N LYS A 410 -5.95 18.52 -27.88
CA LYS A 410 -4.80 19.37 -27.54
C LYS A 410 -5.14 20.15 -26.26
N PHE A 411 -4.14 20.29 -25.40
CA PHE A 411 -4.30 21.02 -24.14
C PHE A 411 -4.67 22.49 -24.42
N ASP A 412 -5.77 22.93 -23.83
CA ASP A 412 -6.24 24.30 -23.85
C ASP A 412 -6.31 24.83 -22.42
N LEU A 413 -5.46 25.81 -22.12
CA LEU A 413 -5.39 26.43 -20.80
C LEU A 413 -6.66 27.22 -20.49
N GLY A 414 -7.26 27.91 -21.47
CA GLY A 414 -8.45 28.72 -21.25
C GLY A 414 -9.65 27.87 -20.80
N ALA A 415 -9.87 26.75 -21.48
CA ALA A 415 -10.91 25.79 -21.10
C ALA A 415 -10.71 25.22 -19.69
N LEU A 416 -9.47 24.94 -19.29
CA LEU A 416 -9.16 24.46 -17.94
C LEU A 416 -9.43 25.55 -16.88
N LEU A 417 -9.04 26.80 -17.13
CA LEU A 417 -9.26 27.89 -16.18
C LEU A 417 -10.74 28.19 -15.98
N ASN A 418 -11.53 28.16 -17.05
CA ASN A 418 -12.98 28.29 -16.98
C ASN A 418 -13.61 27.18 -16.12
N LEU A 419 -13.08 25.96 -16.18
CA LEU A 419 -13.53 24.84 -15.35
C LEU A 419 -13.20 25.03 -13.85
N HIS A 420 -12.20 25.85 -13.52
CA HIS A 420 -11.83 26.17 -12.14
C HIS A 420 -12.33 27.54 -11.68
N GLY A 421 -13.02 28.29 -12.56
CA GLY A 421 -13.54 29.62 -12.26
C GLY A 421 -12.46 30.69 -12.05
N GLU A 422 -11.20 30.40 -12.38
CA GLU A 422 -10.07 31.33 -12.26
C GLU A 422 -9.84 32.03 -13.61
N SER A 423 -10.81 32.85 -14.04
CA SER A 423 -10.53 33.91 -15.00
C SER A 423 -9.80 35.04 -14.25
N THR A 424 -8.59 35.36 -14.68
CA THR A 424 -7.75 36.50 -14.25
C THR A 424 -8.57 37.66 -13.68
N THR A 425 -8.61 37.75 -12.35
CA THR A 425 -8.94 38.98 -11.62
C THR A 425 -7.76 39.29 -10.72
N ASP A 426 -6.77 39.95 -11.31
CA ASP A 426 -5.89 40.83 -10.56
C ASP A 426 -6.74 41.87 -9.83
N ASP A 427 -6.32 42.19 -8.62
CA ASP A 427 -6.81 43.25 -7.75
C ASP A 427 -7.45 44.43 -8.49
N LYS A 428 -8.76 44.63 -8.33
CA LYS A 428 -9.43 45.94 -8.30
C LYS A 428 -10.89 45.83 -7.86
N GLY A 429 -11.19 46.48 -6.73
CA GLY A 429 -12.50 47.10 -6.50
C GLY A 429 -13.43 46.37 -5.54
N GLN A 430 -13.19 46.57 -4.25
CA GLN A 430 -14.24 46.42 -3.23
C GLN A 430 -15.38 47.42 -3.52
N LYS A 431 -16.62 46.95 -3.64
CA LYS A 431 -17.83 47.73 -3.33
C LYS A 431 -18.85 46.83 -2.63
N VAL A 432 -19.18 47.25 -1.42
CA VAL A 432 -20.11 46.64 -0.45
C VAL A 432 -21.57 46.90 -0.85
N GLU A 433 -22.40 45.97 -0.41
CA GLU A 433 -23.86 45.74 -0.53
C GLU A 433 -24.81 46.91 -0.78
N ARG A 434 -25.91 46.60 -1.47
CA ARG A 434 -27.24 47.15 -1.17
C ARG A 434 -28.28 46.04 -1.13
N GLU A 435 -28.87 45.86 0.04
CA GLU A 435 -30.13 45.15 0.27
C GLU A 435 -31.23 45.72 -0.65
N PHE A 436 -32.04 44.85 -1.25
CA PHE A 436 -33.33 45.26 -1.81
C PHE A 436 -34.43 44.35 -1.25
N LYS A 437 -35.31 44.96 -0.44
CA LYS A 437 -36.53 44.37 0.10
C LYS A 437 -37.53 44.12 -1.02
N GLU A 438 -38.17 42.96 -0.95
CA GLU A 438 -39.31 42.57 -1.78
C GLU A 438 -40.50 43.51 -1.47
N GLN A 439 -41.03 44.21 -2.49
CA GLN A 439 -42.34 44.86 -2.39
C GLN A 439 -43.39 43.92 -2.96
N VAL A 440 -44.23 43.42 -2.06
CA VAL A 440 -45.51 42.78 -2.37
C VAL A 440 -46.39 43.79 -3.10
N LEU A 441 -46.92 43.42 -4.26
CA LEU A 441 -48.03 44.12 -4.90
C LEU A 441 -49.22 43.15 -4.93
N GLU A 442 -50.20 43.46 -4.08
CA GLU A 442 -51.55 42.93 -4.14
C GLU A 442 -52.28 43.41 -5.41
N SER A 443 -53.21 42.56 -5.83
CA SER A 443 -54.16 42.65 -6.95
C SER A 443 -54.79 44.02 -7.24
N VAL A 444 -54.95 44.32 -8.54
CA VAL A 444 -56.26 44.53 -9.22
C VAL A 444 -56.18 43.96 -10.63
#